data_AF-A0A538DQK4-F1
#
_entry.id   AF-A0A538DQK4-F1
#
_cell.length_a   1.000
_cell.length_b   1.000
_cell.length_c   1.000
_cell.angle_alpha   90.00
_cell.angle_beta   90.00
_cell.angle_gamma   90.00
#
_symmetry.space_group_name_H-M   'P 1'
#
loop_
_entity.id
_entity.type
_entity.pdbx_description
1 polymer ?
#
loop_
_entity_poly.entity_id
_entity_poly.type
_entity_poly.pdbx_seq_one_letter_code
_entity_poly.pdbx_strand_id
1 'polypeptide(L)'
;ALDAHDSALSRSEIATRSVLAAATATTTAGIEFTGDIGRSSDDRSWSSLTLAIDAATQPYVASAAALWLARTCGNGHATVAVADRSTRDLVSALAPLARRPLMAIEPLTASVCSSRFVAHVAERTERAVASGPWLADVVARDPELRARAATESNAIGPLLVVDMDVDMDQPSIQRDPAAVVHLRVGAHGAVLDYATDAINTSTAARAGEQIEALALALGTRPDDPIGTLVVATASEQAMLDALNATERALPDDQTITAEFRAQVARTPAAPAVTANGVTFSYRELATETDRIAAKLRGAGVGRGGRVGLALLRDKWLLPSLLAVIADRRRRCRPRRNHRQRPCARP
;
A
#
# COMPACT_ATOMS: atom_id res chain seq x y z
N ALA A 1 15.25 -34.73 -30.14
CA ALA A 1 15.00 -35.11 -28.73
C ALA A 1 15.91 -34.32 -27.78
N LEU A 2 17.23 -34.26 -28.05
CA LEU A 2 18.19 -33.45 -27.28
C LEU A 2 18.02 -31.93 -27.50
N ASP A 3 17.77 -31.46 -28.73
CA ASP A 3 17.54 -30.01 -29.00
C ASP A 3 16.24 -29.46 -28.38
N ALA A 4 15.25 -30.33 -28.16
CA ALA A 4 14.01 -29.99 -27.45
C ALA A 4 14.21 -29.90 -25.92
N HIS A 5 15.25 -30.57 -25.41
CA HIS A 5 15.59 -30.59 -24.00
C HIS A 5 16.45 -29.38 -23.62
N ASP A 6 17.39 -28.98 -24.49
CA ASP A 6 18.20 -27.76 -24.31
C ASP A 6 17.36 -26.48 -24.42
N SER A 7 16.37 -26.46 -25.31
CA SER A 7 15.43 -25.34 -25.41
C SER A 7 14.43 -25.29 -24.23
N ALA A 8 14.15 -26.41 -23.56
CA ALA A 8 13.36 -26.46 -22.34
C ALA A 8 14.17 -26.00 -21.11
N LEU A 9 15.45 -26.39 -21.02
CA LEU A 9 16.39 -25.96 -19.96
C LEU A 9 16.72 -24.47 -20.07
N SER A 10 16.93 -23.94 -21.28
CA SER A 10 17.15 -22.50 -21.49
C SER A 10 15.90 -21.67 -21.14
N ARG A 11 14.70 -22.18 -21.43
CA ARG A 11 13.43 -21.54 -21.00
C ARG A 11 13.22 -21.65 -19.50
N SER A 12 13.59 -22.77 -18.87
CA SER A 12 13.52 -22.92 -17.42
C SER A 12 14.54 -22.02 -16.72
N GLU A 13 15.76 -21.85 -17.23
CA GLU A 13 16.77 -20.93 -16.69
C GLU A 13 16.31 -19.46 -16.74
N ILE A 14 15.70 -19.02 -17.86
CA ILE A 14 15.18 -17.66 -18.00
C ILE A 14 13.97 -17.43 -17.07
N ALA A 15 13.08 -18.43 -16.96
CA ALA A 15 11.97 -18.41 -16.00
C ALA A 15 12.50 -18.41 -14.55
N THR A 16 13.53 -19.18 -14.25
CA THR A 16 14.14 -19.31 -12.91
C THR A 16 14.83 -18.03 -12.50
N ARG A 17 15.57 -17.35 -13.39
CA ARG A 17 16.15 -16.02 -13.14
C ARG A 17 15.09 -14.95 -12.89
N SER A 18 13.96 -15.01 -13.61
CA SER A 18 12.85 -14.05 -13.43
C SER A 18 12.08 -14.32 -12.13
N VAL A 19 11.88 -15.58 -11.75
CA VAL A 19 11.24 -16.01 -10.50
C VAL A 19 12.13 -15.71 -9.29
N LEU A 20 13.45 -15.90 -9.38
CA LEU A 20 14.39 -15.55 -8.31
C LEU A 20 14.45 -14.04 -8.07
N ALA A 21 14.48 -13.23 -9.14
CA ALA A 21 14.47 -11.77 -9.04
C ALA A 21 13.15 -11.23 -8.46
N ALA A 22 12.02 -11.88 -8.74
CA ALA A 22 10.71 -11.55 -8.18
C ALA A 22 10.55 -12.00 -6.71
N ALA A 23 11.17 -13.11 -6.32
CA ALA A 23 11.15 -13.61 -4.94
C ALA A 23 11.96 -12.71 -3.98
N THR A 24 13.08 -12.15 -4.44
CA THR A 24 13.94 -11.25 -3.63
C THR A 24 13.30 -9.90 -3.27
N ALA A 25 12.22 -9.50 -3.93
CA ALA A 25 11.64 -8.15 -3.80
C ALA A 25 10.45 -8.04 -2.82
N THR A 26 10.02 -9.14 -2.18
CA THR A 26 8.81 -9.15 -1.32
C THR A 26 9.11 -8.88 0.16
N THR A 27 10.10 -8.05 0.47
CA THR A 27 10.33 -7.61 1.85
C THR A 27 10.43 -6.10 1.88
N THR A 28 9.30 -5.41 2.04
CA THR A 28 9.11 -4.17 2.82
C THR A 28 7.71 -3.62 2.52
N ALA A 29 6.74 -3.84 3.42
CA ALA A 29 5.68 -2.89 3.83
C ALA A 29 4.40 -3.59 4.32
N GLY A 30 3.82 -3.06 5.41
CA GLY A 30 2.38 -3.09 5.67
C GLY A 30 1.84 -4.12 6.67
N ILE A 31 2.48 -5.27 6.82
CA ILE A 31 2.04 -6.34 7.74
C ILE A 31 2.96 -6.32 8.97
N GLU A 32 2.40 -6.08 10.17
CA GLU A 32 3.14 -6.22 11.42
C GLU A 32 3.40 -7.72 11.68
N PHE A 33 4.61 -8.17 11.34
CA PHE A 33 5.08 -9.50 11.69
C PHE A 33 5.51 -9.51 13.15
N THR A 34 4.86 -10.32 13.97
CA THR A 34 5.07 -10.35 15.43
C THR A 34 6.17 -11.33 15.86
N GLY A 35 6.78 -12.06 14.93
CA GLY A 35 7.66 -13.20 15.22
C GLY A 35 9.00 -13.19 14.48
N ASP A 36 9.95 -13.92 15.05
CA ASP A 36 11.24 -14.23 14.45
C ASP A 36 11.05 -15.23 13.30
N ILE A 37 11.20 -14.74 12.06
CA ILE A 37 10.96 -15.50 10.82
C ILE A 37 11.97 -16.66 10.66
N GLY A 38 13.03 -16.71 11.49
CA GLY A 38 14.11 -17.69 11.43
C GLY A 38 13.97 -18.95 12.31
N ARG A 39 12.82 -19.21 12.97
CA ARG A 39 12.65 -20.45 13.74
C ARG A 39 12.45 -21.68 12.85
N SER A 40 13.11 -22.78 13.24
CA SER A 40 12.93 -24.14 12.71
C SER A 40 11.45 -24.45 12.47
N SER A 41 11.15 -24.89 11.25
CA SER A 41 9.83 -24.81 10.62
C SER A 41 8.83 -25.90 11.04
N ASP A 42 9.20 -26.75 12.02
CA ASP A 42 8.43 -27.94 12.41
C ASP A 42 7.40 -27.72 13.53
N ASP A 43 7.36 -26.55 14.17
CA ASP A 43 6.48 -26.29 15.33
C ASP A 43 5.75 -24.93 15.27
N ARG A 44 5.23 -24.58 14.07
CA ARG A 44 4.38 -23.39 13.94
C ARG A 44 2.96 -23.69 14.42
N SER A 45 2.46 -22.84 15.31
CA SER A 45 1.04 -22.84 15.67
C SER A 45 0.22 -22.16 14.57
N TRP A 46 -0.78 -22.86 14.07
CA TRP A 46 -1.64 -22.38 12.99
C TRP A 46 -3.06 -22.16 13.49
N SER A 47 -3.67 -21.06 13.03
CA SER A 47 -5.11 -20.82 13.18
C SER A 47 -5.77 -20.74 11.81
N SER A 48 -7.09 -20.93 11.77
CA SER A 48 -7.87 -20.93 10.54
C SER A 48 -9.02 -19.94 10.66
N LEU A 49 -9.27 -19.20 9.57
CA LEU A 49 -10.41 -18.30 9.41
C LEU A 49 -11.20 -18.72 8.19
N THR A 50 -12.51 -18.92 8.36
CA THR A 50 -13.40 -19.21 7.22
C THR A 50 -13.72 -17.91 6.50
N LEU A 51 -13.60 -17.92 5.17
CA LEU A 51 -13.93 -16.79 4.32
C LEU A 51 -15.31 -16.98 3.67
N ALA A 52 -16.06 -15.90 3.54
CA ALA A 52 -17.36 -15.82 2.87
C ALA A 52 -17.21 -15.80 1.34
N ILE A 53 -16.58 -16.83 0.78
CA ILE A 53 -16.42 -17.06 -0.65
C ILE A 53 -17.47 -18.07 -1.12
N ASP A 54 -18.30 -17.67 -2.08
CA ASP A 54 -19.28 -18.52 -2.74
C ASP A 54 -18.79 -19.05 -4.11
N ALA A 55 -19.58 -19.89 -4.76
CA ALA A 55 -19.24 -20.44 -6.07
C ALA A 55 -19.08 -19.37 -7.17
N ALA A 56 -19.70 -18.20 -7.01
CA ALA A 56 -19.61 -17.10 -7.98
C ALA A 56 -18.30 -16.32 -7.83
N THR A 57 -17.79 -16.19 -6.60
CA THR A 57 -16.57 -15.44 -6.28
C THR A 57 -15.31 -16.31 -6.27
N GLN A 58 -15.46 -17.63 -6.11
CA GLN A 58 -14.38 -18.62 -6.08
C GLN A 58 -13.34 -18.47 -7.22
N PRO A 59 -13.73 -18.25 -8.50
CA PRO A 59 -12.76 -18.14 -9.59
C PRO A 59 -11.82 -16.93 -9.47
N TYR A 60 -12.23 -15.91 -8.71
CA TYR A 60 -11.50 -14.66 -8.54
C TYR A 60 -10.55 -14.68 -7.34
N VAL A 61 -10.62 -15.69 -6.47
CA VAL A 61 -9.88 -15.72 -5.20
C VAL A 61 -8.36 -15.67 -5.39
N ALA A 62 -7.82 -16.44 -6.33
CA ALA A 62 -6.38 -16.40 -6.63
C ALA A 62 -5.93 -15.01 -7.13
N SER A 63 -6.76 -14.38 -7.98
CA SER A 63 -6.52 -13.01 -8.47
C SER A 63 -6.63 -11.97 -7.35
N ALA A 64 -7.59 -12.13 -6.45
CA ALA A 64 -7.80 -11.26 -5.31
C ALA A 64 -6.63 -11.36 -4.32
N ALA A 65 -6.19 -12.58 -3.99
CA ALA A 65 -5.05 -12.86 -3.13
C ALA A 65 -3.74 -12.26 -3.68
N ALA A 66 -3.51 -12.43 -4.98
CA ALA A 66 -2.41 -11.81 -5.70
C ALA A 66 -2.42 -10.28 -5.63
N LEU A 67 -3.57 -9.67 -5.94
CA LEU A 67 -3.73 -8.23 -5.93
C LEU A 67 -3.62 -7.66 -4.50
N TRP A 68 -4.17 -8.36 -3.52
CA TRP A 68 -4.05 -8.04 -2.10
C TRP A 68 -2.59 -7.99 -1.66
N LEU A 69 -1.81 -9.04 -2.01
CA LEU A 69 -0.39 -9.12 -1.65
C LEU A 69 0.41 -7.99 -2.31
N ALA A 70 0.20 -7.73 -3.59
CA ALA A 70 0.86 -6.64 -4.28
C ALA A 70 0.55 -5.27 -3.64
N ARG A 71 -0.72 -5.03 -3.29
CA ARG A 71 -1.17 -3.75 -2.71
C ARG A 71 -0.66 -3.53 -1.29
N THR A 72 -0.71 -4.55 -0.46
CA THR A 72 -0.31 -4.45 0.95
C THR A 72 1.21 -4.32 1.08
N CYS A 73 1.98 -5.01 0.23
CA CYS A 73 3.43 -4.86 0.17
C CYS A 73 3.90 -3.60 -0.59
N GLY A 74 2.98 -2.79 -1.15
CA GLY A 74 3.33 -1.60 -1.92
C GLY A 74 4.12 -1.89 -3.21
N ASN A 75 4.11 -3.14 -3.65
CA ASN A 75 4.88 -3.61 -4.80
C ASN A 75 3.99 -3.69 -6.04
N GLY A 76 4.56 -3.30 -7.18
CA GLY A 76 3.89 -3.52 -8.47
C GLY A 76 3.75 -5.00 -8.82
N HIS A 77 4.52 -5.90 -8.22
CA HIS A 77 4.53 -7.33 -8.54
C HIS A 77 4.21 -8.15 -7.28
N ALA A 78 3.73 -9.37 -7.47
CA ALA A 78 3.49 -10.31 -6.39
C ALA A 78 3.94 -11.71 -6.81
N THR A 79 4.52 -12.47 -5.88
CA THR A 79 4.80 -13.89 -6.08
C THR A 79 3.93 -14.69 -5.13
N VAL A 80 3.09 -15.56 -5.67
CA VAL A 80 2.18 -16.44 -4.93
C VAL A 80 2.49 -17.86 -5.36
N ALA A 81 2.52 -18.83 -4.44
CA ALA A 81 2.55 -20.23 -4.87
C ALA A 81 1.13 -20.73 -5.07
N VAL A 82 0.90 -21.46 -6.16
CA VAL A 82 -0.40 -22.06 -6.43
C VAL A 82 -0.26 -23.58 -6.47
N ALA A 83 -1.19 -24.30 -5.85
CA ALA A 83 -1.24 -25.75 -5.92
C ALA A 83 -2.66 -26.22 -6.21
N ASP A 84 -2.82 -26.94 -7.32
CA ASP A 84 -4.02 -27.72 -7.59
C ASP A 84 -3.91 -29.12 -6.94
N ARG A 85 -4.95 -29.93 -7.06
CA ARG A 85 -4.94 -31.30 -6.50
C ARG A 85 -3.75 -32.13 -7.00
N SER A 86 -3.49 -32.10 -8.31
CA SER A 86 -2.46 -32.95 -8.92
C SER A 86 -1.06 -32.60 -8.44
N THR A 87 -0.75 -31.30 -8.35
CA THR A 87 0.53 -30.81 -7.84
C THR A 87 0.68 -31.08 -6.36
N ARG A 88 -0.40 -30.93 -5.59
CA ARG A 88 -0.38 -31.14 -4.13
C ARG A 88 -0.09 -32.61 -3.78
N ASP A 89 -0.74 -33.55 -4.47
CA ASP A 89 -0.52 -34.98 -4.30
C ASP A 89 0.93 -35.36 -4.65
N LEU A 90 1.46 -34.77 -5.73
CA LEU A 90 2.83 -35.02 -6.19
C LEU A 90 3.87 -34.41 -5.25
N VAL A 91 3.64 -33.20 -4.73
CA VAL A 91 4.51 -32.57 -3.71
C VAL A 91 4.49 -33.37 -2.41
N SER A 92 3.32 -33.87 -1.98
CA SER A 92 3.22 -34.71 -0.79
C SER A 92 3.97 -36.04 -0.97
N ALA A 93 3.83 -36.69 -2.13
CA ALA A 93 4.50 -37.96 -2.43
C ALA A 93 6.03 -37.82 -2.55
N LEU A 94 6.52 -36.66 -2.98
CA LEU A 94 7.94 -36.39 -3.21
C LEU A 94 8.58 -35.52 -2.12
N ALA A 95 7.87 -35.20 -1.04
CA ALA A 95 8.42 -34.42 0.06
C ALA A 95 9.65 -35.15 0.68
N PRO A 96 10.76 -34.45 0.98
CA PRO A 96 10.98 -33.00 0.92
C PRO A 96 11.58 -32.48 -0.42
N LEU A 97 11.68 -33.33 -1.45
CA LEU A 97 12.39 -33.05 -2.70
C LEU A 97 11.59 -32.20 -3.72
N ALA A 98 10.28 -32.05 -3.52
CA ALA A 98 9.41 -31.26 -4.40
C ALA A 98 8.94 -29.98 -3.70
N ARG A 99 8.91 -28.86 -4.44
CA ARG A 99 8.38 -27.56 -3.96
C ARG A 99 7.17 -27.14 -4.78
N ARG A 100 6.19 -26.50 -4.15
CA ARG A 100 5.01 -25.99 -4.85
C ARG A 100 5.43 -25.00 -5.97
N PRO A 101 4.78 -25.04 -7.14
CA PRO A 101 5.13 -24.17 -8.24
C PRO A 101 4.80 -22.71 -7.87
N LEU A 102 5.76 -21.84 -8.15
CA LEU A 102 5.65 -20.41 -7.89
C LEU A 102 5.02 -19.72 -9.09
N MET A 103 3.97 -18.95 -8.83
CA MET A 103 3.37 -18.03 -9.77
C MET A 103 3.89 -16.62 -9.49
N ALA A 104 4.83 -16.18 -10.33
CA ALA A 104 5.25 -14.78 -10.36
C ALA A 104 4.27 -13.97 -11.22
N ILE A 105 3.71 -12.92 -10.63
CA ILE A 105 2.82 -11.96 -11.29
C ILE A 105 3.66 -10.75 -11.64
N GLU A 106 3.72 -10.47 -12.95
CA GLU A 106 4.40 -9.30 -13.50
C GLU A 106 3.83 -7.98 -12.95
N PRO A 107 4.53 -6.85 -13.15
CA PRO A 107 4.08 -5.55 -12.66
C PRO A 107 2.62 -5.25 -13.04
N LEU A 108 1.76 -5.25 -12.03
CA LEU A 108 0.36 -4.84 -12.03
C LEU A 108 0.29 -3.37 -12.44
N THR A 109 -0.02 -3.15 -13.71
CA THR A 109 -0.31 -1.80 -14.18
C THR A 109 -1.71 -1.42 -13.70
N ALA A 110 -1.81 -0.38 -12.87
CA ALA A 110 -3.06 0.04 -12.23
C ALA A 110 -4.20 0.35 -13.24
N SER A 111 -3.87 0.64 -14.50
CA SER A 111 -4.85 0.93 -15.56
C SER A 111 -5.44 -0.32 -16.24
N VAL A 112 -4.93 -1.52 -15.98
CA VAL A 112 -5.44 -2.77 -16.58
C VAL A 112 -6.83 -3.07 -16.01
N CYS A 113 -7.80 -3.41 -16.86
CA CYS A 113 -9.13 -3.79 -16.40
C CYS A 113 -9.13 -5.14 -15.64
N SER A 114 -10.06 -5.29 -14.71
CA SER A 114 -10.19 -6.48 -13.86
C SER A 114 -10.29 -7.79 -14.64
N SER A 115 -11.07 -7.84 -15.71
CA SER A 115 -11.24 -9.04 -16.55
C SER A 115 -9.92 -9.48 -17.20
N ARG A 116 -9.14 -8.54 -17.73
CA ARG A 116 -7.83 -8.83 -18.33
C ARG A 116 -6.83 -9.28 -17.28
N PHE A 117 -6.87 -8.69 -16.08
CA PHE A 117 -6.03 -9.12 -14.97
C PHE A 117 -6.37 -10.54 -14.53
N VAL A 118 -7.66 -10.87 -14.35
CA VAL A 118 -8.11 -12.22 -13.98
C VAL A 118 -7.70 -13.24 -15.03
N ALA A 119 -7.89 -12.96 -16.32
CA ALA A 119 -7.45 -13.83 -17.40
C ALA A 119 -5.92 -14.04 -17.40
N HIS A 120 -5.15 -12.98 -17.13
CA HIS A 120 -3.69 -13.08 -17.02
C HIS A 120 -3.26 -13.95 -15.84
N VAL A 121 -3.93 -13.84 -14.69
CA VAL A 121 -3.66 -14.67 -13.51
C VAL A 121 -4.02 -16.14 -13.80
N ALA A 122 -5.14 -16.40 -14.46
CA ALA A 122 -5.53 -17.75 -14.86
C ALA A 122 -4.47 -18.40 -15.77
N GLU A 123 -4.05 -17.71 -16.84
CA GLU A 123 -3.01 -18.20 -17.77
C GLU A 123 -1.70 -18.49 -17.02
N ARG A 124 -1.29 -17.61 -16.11
CA ARG A 124 -0.08 -17.77 -15.30
C ARG A 124 -0.17 -18.96 -14.35
N THR A 125 -1.34 -19.17 -13.75
CA THR A 125 -1.61 -20.30 -12.86
C THR A 125 -1.49 -21.61 -13.62
N GLU A 126 -2.15 -21.72 -14.78
CA GLU A 126 -2.08 -22.89 -15.65
C GLU A 126 -0.64 -23.20 -16.06
N ARG A 127 0.13 -22.18 -16.46
CA ARG A 127 1.55 -22.35 -16.83
C ARG A 127 2.43 -22.79 -15.66
N ALA A 128 2.17 -22.27 -14.46
CA ALA A 128 2.90 -22.66 -13.25
C ALA A 128 2.62 -24.12 -12.89
N VAL A 129 1.35 -24.53 -12.90
CA VAL A 129 0.92 -25.93 -12.66
C VAL A 129 1.50 -26.87 -13.71
N ALA A 130 1.42 -26.50 -15.00
CA ALA A 130 1.93 -27.33 -16.10
C ALA A 130 3.46 -27.53 -16.05
N SER A 131 4.21 -26.60 -15.43
CA SER A 131 5.66 -26.70 -15.30
C SER A 131 6.09 -27.69 -14.20
N GLY A 132 5.19 -28.06 -13.30
CA GLY A 132 5.45 -28.98 -12.20
C GLY A 132 6.39 -28.45 -11.10
N PRO A 133 6.57 -29.20 -10.00
CA PRO A 133 7.26 -28.74 -8.78
C PRO A 133 8.81 -28.82 -8.81
N TRP A 134 9.44 -28.79 -9.99
CA TRP A 134 10.84 -29.19 -10.20
C TRP A 134 11.93 -28.18 -9.79
N LEU A 135 11.66 -27.27 -8.84
CA LEU A 135 12.62 -26.20 -8.49
C LEU A 135 13.65 -26.62 -7.42
N ALA A 136 13.30 -27.51 -6.50
CA ALA A 136 14.22 -27.88 -5.41
C ALA A 136 15.42 -28.70 -5.91
N ASP A 137 15.22 -29.60 -6.90
CA ASP A 137 16.32 -30.39 -7.48
C ASP A 137 17.35 -29.50 -8.20
N VAL A 138 16.89 -28.43 -8.88
CA VAL A 138 17.76 -27.47 -9.56
C VAL A 138 18.56 -26.63 -8.54
N VAL A 139 17.89 -26.09 -7.51
CA VAL A 139 18.55 -25.29 -6.46
C VAL A 139 19.48 -26.15 -5.59
N ALA A 140 19.15 -27.42 -5.36
CA ALA A 140 20.00 -28.34 -4.62
C ALA A 140 21.27 -28.69 -5.40
N ARG A 141 21.16 -28.89 -6.73
CA ARG A 141 22.28 -29.26 -7.61
C ARG A 141 23.20 -28.10 -7.95
N ASP A 142 22.72 -26.86 -7.96
CA ASP A 142 23.52 -25.68 -8.26
C ASP A 142 24.14 -25.05 -7.00
N PRO A 143 25.49 -25.06 -6.85
CA PRO A 143 26.16 -24.54 -5.66
C PRO A 143 26.00 -23.03 -5.43
N GLU A 144 25.86 -22.22 -6.48
CA GLU A 144 25.69 -20.78 -6.36
C GLU A 144 24.26 -20.41 -5.94
N LEU A 145 23.26 -21.09 -6.51
CA LEU A 145 21.86 -20.94 -6.09
C LEU A 145 21.65 -21.38 -4.65
N ARG A 146 22.30 -22.48 -4.23
CA ARG A 146 22.27 -22.97 -2.85
C ARG A 146 22.89 -21.97 -1.86
N ALA A 147 24.02 -21.34 -2.24
CA ALA A 147 24.68 -20.35 -1.40
C ALA A 147 23.84 -19.06 -1.23
N ARG A 148 23.17 -18.59 -2.30
CA ARG A 148 22.27 -17.42 -2.24
C ARG A 148 21.03 -17.70 -1.39
N ALA A 149 20.43 -18.88 -1.56
CA ALA A 149 19.31 -19.34 -0.75
C ALA A 149 19.63 -19.47 0.75
N ALA A 150 20.88 -19.82 1.10
CA ALA A 150 21.32 -19.97 2.49
C ALA A 150 21.72 -18.66 3.17
N THR A 151 22.14 -17.64 2.40
CA THR A 151 22.61 -16.34 2.94
C THR A 151 21.45 -15.39 3.19
N GLU A 152 20.40 -15.48 2.39
CA GLU A 152 19.11 -14.85 2.64
C GLU A 152 18.29 -15.80 3.51
N SER A 153 18.33 -15.65 4.83
CA SER A 153 17.61 -16.50 5.81
C SER A 153 16.07 -16.44 5.71
N ASN A 154 15.55 -16.00 4.56
CA ASN A 154 14.15 -15.84 4.16
C ASN A 154 13.91 -16.29 2.70
N ALA A 155 14.88 -16.92 2.05
CA ALA A 155 14.80 -17.28 0.65
C ALA A 155 14.16 -18.66 0.45
N ILE A 156 13.27 -18.71 -0.53
CA ILE A 156 12.54 -19.89 -1.04
C ILE A 156 11.31 -20.29 -0.23
N GLY A 157 10.49 -19.34 0.25
CA GLY A 157 9.13 -19.62 0.67
C GLY A 157 8.17 -18.54 0.16
N PRO A 158 7.07 -18.87 -0.53
CA PRO A 158 6.03 -17.88 -0.81
C PRO A 158 5.43 -17.39 0.52
N LEU A 159 5.33 -16.07 0.73
CA LEU A 159 4.64 -15.53 1.91
C LEU A 159 3.19 -16.03 1.99
N LEU A 160 2.56 -16.15 0.83
CA LEU A 160 1.19 -16.60 0.62
C LEU A 160 1.14 -17.76 -0.37
N VAL A 161 0.51 -18.85 0.05
CA VAL A 161 0.21 -20.00 -0.80
C VAL A 161 -1.29 -20.07 -1.04
N VAL A 162 -1.69 -20.33 -2.27
CA VAL A 162 -3.09 -20.53 -2.65
C VAL A 162 -3.26 -21.98 -3.12
N ASP A 163 -3.94 -22.78 -2.31
CA ASP A 163 -4.35 -24.13 -2.67
C ASP A 163 -5.73 -24.06 -3.34
N MET A 164 -5.82 -24.40 -4.62
CA MET A 164 -7.07 -24.45 -5.37
C MET A 164 -7.64 -25.89 -5.39
N ASP A 165 -8.95 -26.04 -5.55
CA ASP A 165 -9.64 -27.33 -5.61
C ASP A 165 -9.41 -28.23 -4.39
N VAL A 166 -9.42 -27.60 -3.22
CA VAL A 166 -9.31 -28.28 -1.93
C VAL A 166 -10.62 -28.95 -1.56
N ASP A 167 -10.55 -30.22 -1.18
CA ASP A 167 -11.63 -30.87 -0.45
C ASP A 167 -11.61 -30.37 0.99
N MET A 168 -12.59 -29.54 1.34
CA MET A 168 -12.65 -28.86 2.64
C MET A 168 -13.04 -29.81 3.78
N ASP A 169 -13.59 -30.99 3.46
CA ASP A 169 -14.03 -32.00 4.42
C ASP A 169 -12.89 -32.94 4.85
N GLN A 170 -11.73 -32.88 4.21
CA GLN A 170 -10.56 -33.68 4.57
C GLN A 170 -9.62 -32.97 5.56
N PRO A 171 -9.06 -33.69 6.55
CA PRO A 171 -8.12 -33.12 7.48
C PRO A 171 -6.79 -32.76 6.79
N SER A 172 -6.42 -31.49 6.97
CA SER A 172 -5.09 -30.90 6.79
C SER A 172 -4.33 -31.26 5.51
N ILE A 173 -4.36 -30.36 4.54
CA ILE A 173 -3.28 -30.22 3.57
C ILE A 173 -1.97 -29.99 4.32
N GLN A 174 -0.90 -30.67 3.92
CA GLN A 174 0.44 -30.39 4.43
C GLN A 174 0.83 -28.94 4.11
N ARG A 175 0.86 -28.11 5.16
CA ARG A 175 1.21 -26.69 5.06
C ARG A 175 2.68 -26.58 4.71
N ASP A 176 2.98 -25.74 3.73
CA ASP A 176 4.36 -25.35 3.43
C ASP A 176 4.90 -24.59 4.65
N PRO A 177 5.96 -25.11 5.29
CA PRO A 177 6.45 -24.55 6.54
C PRO A 177 7.27 -23.26 6.31
N ALA A 178 7.59 -22.94 5.05
CA ALA A 178 8.19 -21.67 4.65
C ALA A 178 7.15 -20.56 4.38
N ALA A 179 5.86 -20.89 4.35
CA ALA A 179 4.78 -19.92 4.14
C ALA A 179 4.20 -19.41 5.47
N VAL A 180 3.67 -18.19 5.45
CA VAL A 180 3.00 -17.57 6.60
C VAL A 180 1.48 -17.71 6.51
N VAL A 181 0.96 -17.69 5.29
CA VAL A 181 -0.47 -17.75 5.01
C VAL A 181 -0.75 -18.81 3.94
N HIS A 182 -1.74 -19.66 4.20
CA HIS A 182 -2.29 -20.60 3.23
C HIS A 182 -3.75 -20.29 3.00
N LEU A 183 -4.10 -19.94 1.77
CA LEU A 183 -5.48 -19.77 1.34
C LEU A 183 -5.93 -21.05 0.64
N ARG A 184 -6.75 -21.85 1.33
CA ARG A 184 -7.34 -23.07 0.81
C ARG A 184 -8.69 -22.76 0.21
N VAL A 185 -8.86 -23.05 -1.07
CA VAL A 185 -10.06 -22.72 -1.84
C VAL A 185 -10.69 -24.02 -2.35
N GLY A 186 -11.89 -24.33 -1.86
CA GLY A 186 -12.72 -25.43 -2.34
C GLY A 186 -13.82 -24.95 -3.29
N ALA A 187 -14.71 -25.86 -3.67
CA ALA A 187 -15.81 -25.55 -4.60
C ALA A 187 -16.87 -24.58 -4.02
N HIS A 188 -17.06 -24.59 -2.70
CA HIS A 188 -18.12 -23.82 -2.02
C HIS A 188 -17.61 -23.11 -0.76
N GLY A 189 -16.32 -22.77 -0.70
CA GLY A 189 -15.77 -22.06 0.44
C GLY A 189 -14.26 -21.90 0.36
N ALA A 190 -13.74 -20.96 1.15
CA ALA A 190 -12.32 -20.78 1.33
C ALA A 190 -11.96 -20.66 2.81
N VAL A 191 -10.77 -21.12 3.17
CA VAL A 191 -10.22 -20.99 4.52
C VAL A 191 -8.83 -20.38 4.43
N LEU A 192 -8.61 -19.34 5.22
CA LEU A 192 -7.33 -18.71 5.43
C LEU A 192 -6.67 -19.33 6.66
N ASP A 193 -5.69 -20.19 6.44
CA ASP A 193 -4.82 -20.67 7.50
C ASP A 193 -3.63 -19.73 7.66
N TYR A 194 -3.31 -19.37 8.89
CA TYR A 194 -2.21 -18.47 9.20
C TYR A 194 -1.39 -18.92 10.39
N ALA A 195 -0.08 -18.66 10.31
CA ALA A 195 0.86 -18.93 11.38
C ALA A 195 0.73 -17.83 12.46
N THR A 196 0.28 -18.19 13.66
CA THR A 196 -0.05 -17.24 14.74
C THR A 196 1.18 -16.60 15.39
N ASP A 197 2.34 -17.20 15.19
CA ASP A 197 3.64 -16.65 15.58
C ASP A 197 4.07 -15.51 14.64
N ALA A 198 3.69 -15.57 13.37
CA ALA A 198 4.04 -14.59 12.35
C ALA A 198 3.00 -13.47 12.19
N ILE A 199 1.69 -13.78 12.21
CA ILE A 199 0.61 -12.78 12.11
C ILE A 199 -0.47 -12.97 13.17
N ASN A 200 -0.94 -11.85 13.72
CA ASN A 200 -2.01 -11.85 14.71
C ASN A 200 -3.40 -12.05 14.08
N THR A 201 -4.37 -12.48 14.90
CA THR A 201 -5.73 -12.81 14.47
C THR A 201 -6.47 -11.63 13.83
N SER A 202 -6.28 -10.39 14.33
CA SER A 202 -6.94 -9.22 13.74
C SER A 202 -6.40 -8.89 12.34
N THR A 203 -5.10 -9.09 12.10
CA THR A 203 -4.48 -8.92 10.79
C THR A 203 -4.93 -9.99 9.82
N ALA A 204 -5.05 -11.24 10.27
CA ALA A 204 -5.59 -12.34 9.45
C ALA A 204 -7.07 -12.11 9.10
N ALA A 205 -7.89 -11.69 10.07
CA ALA A 205 -9.29 -11.33 9.85
C ALA A 205 -9.43 -10.22 8.80
N ARG A 206 -8.64 -9.15 8.97
CA ARG A 206 -8.59 -8.06 7.99
C ARG A 206 -8.17 -8.57 6.61
N ALA A 207 -7.09 -9.37 6.51
CA ALA A 207 -6.65 -9.92 5.23
C ALA A 207 -7.76 -10.72 4.54
N GLY A 208 -8.50 -11.54 5.31
CA GLY A 208 -9.66 -12.27 4.83
C GLY A 208 -10.74 -11.37 4.24
N GLU A 209 -11.19 -10.36 5.01
CA GLU A 209 -12.21 -9.39 4.56
C GLU A 209 -11.77 -8.64 3.28
N GLN A 210 -10.49 -8.25 3.20
CA GLN A 210 -9.95 -7.56 2.05
C GLN A 210 -9.89 -8.47 0.80
N ILE A 211 -9.51 -9.74 0.96
CA ILE A 211 -9.49 -10.72 -0.12
C ILE A 211 -10.91 -11.00 -0.62
N GLU A 212 -11.89 -11.16 0.28
CA GLU A 212 -13.30 -11.34 -0.07
C GLU A 212 -13.85 -10.14 -0.87
N ALA A 213 -13.61 -8.92 -0.38
CA ALA A 213 -14.04 -7.70 -1.05
C ALA A 213 -13.41 -7.56 -2.44
N LEU A 214 -12.13 -7.91 -2.59
CA LEU A 214 -11.44 -7.90 -3.88
C LEU A 214 -11.96 -8.99 -4.82
N ALA A 215 -12.24 -10.20 -4.33
CA ALA A 215 -12.80 -11.28 -5.15
C ALA A 215 -14.18 -10.89 -5.70
N LEU A 216 -15.05 -10.34 -4.84
CA LEU A 216 -16.35 -9.81 -5.25
C LEU A 216 -16.21 -8.66 -6.25
N ALA A 217 -15.27 -7.73 -6.02
CA ALA A 217 -15.02 -6.61 -6.92
C ALA A 217 -14.55 -7.06 -8.31
N LEU A 218 -13.64 -8.04 -8.37
CA LEU A 218 -13.14 -8.57 -9.64
C LEU A 218 -14.24 -9.25 -10.46
N GLY A 219 -15.20 -9.91 -9.81
CA GLY A 219 -16.34 -10.53 -10.49
C GLY A 219 -17.44 -9.56 -10.90
N THR A 220 -17.70 -8.52 -10.10
CA THR A 220 -18.81 -7.58 -10.33
C THR A 220 -18.42 -6.36 -11.18
N ARG A 221 -17.14 -6.03 -11.27
CA ARG A 221 -16.62 -4.85 -11.99
C ARG A 221 -15.51 -5.22 -12.98
N PRO A 222 -15.79 -6.07 -13.98
CA PRO A 222 -14.79 -6.62 -14.90
C PRO A 222 -14.09 -5.57 -15.78
N ASP A 223 -14.71 -4.42 -16.02
CA ASP A 223 -14.19 -3.35 -16.88
C ASP A 223 -13.44 -2.27 -16.12
N ASP A 224 -13.55 -2.25 -14.79
CA ASP A 224 -12.87 -1.26 -13.96
C ASP A 224 -11.36 -1.52 -13.94
N PRO A 225 -10.52 -0.47 -13.94
CA PRO A 225 -9.09 -0.64 -13.73
C PRO A 225 -8.80 -1.25 -12.36
N ILE A 226 -7.90 -2.22 -12.27
CA ILE A 226 -7.51 -2.83 -10.99
C ILE A 226 -7.04 -1.78 -9.97
N GLY A 227 -6.49 -0.65 -10.46
CA GLY A 227 -6.13 0.56 -9.72
C GLY A 227 -7.22 1.10 -8.80
N THR A 228 -8.47 1.07 -9.26
CA THR A 228 -9.62 1.69 -8.58
C THR A 228 -10.28 0.75 -7.57
N LEU A 229 -9.90 -0.53 -7.53
CA LEU A 229 -10.44 -1.47 -6.55
C LEU A 229 -9.93 -1.09 -5.16
N VAL A 230 -10.87 -0.85 -4.25
CA VAL A 230 -10.55 -0.47 -2.88
C VAL A 230 -10.18 -1.72 -2.09
N VAL A 231 -8.98 -1.72 -1.52
CA VAL A 231 -8.50 -2.78 -0.63
C VAL A 231 -8.98 -2.55 0.80
N ALA A 232 -9.15 -1.30 1.22
CA ALA A 232 -9.56 -0.97 2.59
C ALA A 232 -10.95 -1.51 2.90
N THR A 233 -11.10 -2.20 4.04
CA THR A 233 -12.40 -2.71 4.48
C THR A 233 -13.35 -1.56 4.83
N ALA A 234 -14.65 -1.84 4.94
CA ALA A 234 -15.62 -0.82 5.36
C ALA A 234 -15.30 -0.22 6.73
N SER A 235 -14.76 -1.04 7.64
CA SER A 235 -14.29 -0.59 8.96
C SER A 235 -13.09 0.35 8.85
N GLU A 236 -12.11 0.03 8.00
CA GLU A 236 -10.95 0.88 7.75
C GLU A 236 -11.35 2.21 7.10
N GLN A 237 -12.29 2.19 6.16
CA GLN A 237 -12.83 3.41 5.55
C GLN A 237 -13.53 4.29 6.60
N ALA A 238 -14.39 3.71 7.45
CA ALA A 238 -15.04 4.44 8.53
C ALA A 238 -14.02 5.01 9.54
N MET A 239 -12.95 4.27 9.84
CA MET A 239 -11.85 4.75 10.69
C MET A 239 -11.12 5.93 10.03
N LEU A 240 -10.81 5.85 8.74
CA LEU A 240 -10.18 6.94 8.00
C LEU A 240 -11.07 8.18 7.94
N ASP A 241 -12.37 8.01 7.72
CA ASP A 241 -13.35 9.10 7.75
C ASP A 241 -13.39 9.76 9.12
N ALA A 242 -13.41 8.97 10.20
CA ALA A 242 -13.38 9.48 11.57
C ALA A 242 -12.08 10.24 11.90
N LEU A 243 -10.93 9.72 11.45
CA LEU A 243 -9.63 10.39 11.64
C LEU A 243 -9.53 11.70 10.82
N ASN A 244 -10.17 11.75 9.65
CA ASN A 244 -10.18 12.92 8.77
C ASN A 244 -11.34 13.89 9.04
N ALA A 245 -12.17 13.63 10.05
CA ALA A 245 -13.25 14.52 10.50
C ALA A 245 -12.70 15.77 11.23
N THR A 246 -11.75 16.48 10.60
CA THR A 246 -11.09 17.68 11.11
C THR A 246 -11.73 18.96 10.60
N GLU A 247 -12.89 18.88 9.97
CA GLU A 247 -13.61 20.04 9.44
C GLU A 247 -14.02 20.96 10.60
N ARG A 248 -13.52 22.19 10.56
CA ARG A 248 -13.83 23.22 11.54
C ARG A 248 -14.09 24.50 10.78
N ALA A 249 -15.26 25.08 11.02
CA ALA A 249 -15.60 26.39 10.47
C ALA A 249 -14.59 27.42 10.99
N LEU A 250 -13.78 27.95 10.07
CA LEU A 250 -12.92 29.11 10.30
C LEU A 250 -13.54 30.29 9.54
N PRO A 251 -13.56 31.49 10.13
CA PRO A 251 -14.10 32.68 9.44
C PRO A 251 -13.32 32.98 8.15
N ASP A 252 -14.03 33.07 7.02
CA ASP A 252 -13.45 33.24 5.68
C ASP A 252 -12.72 34.58 5.48
N ASP A 253 -13.00 35.57 6.34
CA ASP A 253 -12.49 36.93 6.26
C ASP A 253 -11.44 37.27 7.33
N GLN A 254 -11.14 36.34 8.25
CA GLN A 254 -10.11 36.55 9.26
C GLN A 254 -8.73 36.24 8.69
N THR A 255 -7.92 37.29 8.58
CA THR A 255 -6.49 37.18 8.27
C THR A 255 -5.68 37.31 9.56
N ILE A 256 -4.48 36.73 9.59
CA ILE A 256 -3.51 36.93 10.69
C ILE A 256 -3.33 38.43 10.97
N THR A 257 -3.35 39.26 9.93
CA THR A 257 -3.23 40.72 10.05
C THR A 257 -4.47 41.39 10.63
N ALA A 258 -5.68 40.88 10.36
CA ALA A 258 -6.91 41.39 10.97
C ALA A 258 -6.93 41.05 12.48
N GLU A 259 -6.60 39.82 12.84
CA GLU A 259 -6.49 39.39 14.25
C GLU A 259 -5.40 40.18 15.00
N PHE A 260 -4.26 40.42 14.34
CA PHE A 260 -3.22 41.27 14.91
C PHE A 260 -3.73 42.69 15.18
N ARG A 261 -4.48 43.31 14.24
CA ARG A 261 -5.05 44.65 14.44
C ARG A 261 -6.10 44.68 15.54
N ALA A 262 -6.95 43.65 15.62
CA ALA A 262 -7.90 43.50 16.71
C ALA A 262 -7.16 43.41 18.06
N GLN A 263 -6.06 42.66 18.14
CA GLN A 263 -5.23 42.59 19.35
C GLN A 263 -4.58 43.93 19.70
N VAL A 264 -4.08 44.68 18.71
CA VAL A 264 -3.53 46.02 18.92
C VAL A 264 -4.57 46.98 19.49
N ALA A 265 -5.82 46.89 19.01
CA ALA A 265 -6.92 47.68 19.54
C ALA A 265 -7.31 47.28 20.97
N ARG A 266 -7.31 45.96 21.29
CA ARG A 266 -7.65 45.45 22.63
C ARG A 266 -6.63 45.83 23.70
N THR A 267 -5.34 45.64 23.43
CA THR A 267 -4.29 45.81 24.45
C THR A 267 -3.08 46.57 23.90
N PRO A 268 -3.23 47.86 23.56
CA PRO A 268 -2.21 48.60 22.81
C PRO A 268 -0.88 48.77 23.57
N ALA A 269 -0.92 48.90 24.90
CA ALA A 269 0.26 49.10 25.74
C ALA A 269 0.90 47.78 26.24
N ALA A 270 0.25 46.63 25.99
CA ALA A 270 0.79 45.34 26.43
C ALA A 270 2.04 44.97 25.62
N PRO A 271 3.05 44.32 26.23
CA PRO A 271 4.23 43.83 25.52
C PRO A 271 3.81 42.79 24.46
N ALA A 272 4.30 42.95 23.24
CA ALA A 272 3.98 42.09 22.10
C ALA A 272 5.18 41.23 21.67
N VAL A 273 6.37 41.82 21.58
CA VAL A 273 7.61 41.08 21.28
C VAL A 273 8.78 41.63 22.07
N THR A 274 9.64 40.74 22.55
CA THR A 274 10.91 41.10 23.20
C THR A 274 12.05 40.40 22.48
N ALA A 275 13.07 41.16 22.10
CA ALA A 275 14.30 40.64 21.51
C ALA A 275 15.48 41.47 21.98
N ASN A 276 16.58 40.81 22.36
CA ASN A 276 17.83 41.46 22.78
C ASN A 276 17.63 42.54 23.86
N GLY A 277 16.75 42.29 24.84
CA GLY A 277 16.45 43.23 25.93
C GLY A 277 15.56 44.42 25.55
N VAL A 278 15.13 44.53 24.28
CA VAL A 278 14.19 45.55 23.83
C VAL A 278 12.81 44.94 23.63
N THR A 279 11.79 45.60 24.17
CA THR A 279 10.39 45.17 24.07
C THR A 279 9.60 46.17 23.25
N PHE A 280 8.85 45.70 22.25
CA PHE A 280 7.78 46.47 21.63
C PHE A 280 6.44 46.09 22.23
N SER A 281 5.66 47.10 22.60
CA SER A 281 4.22 46.97 22.81
C SER A 281 3.48 46.66 21.50
N TYR A 282 2.24 46.21 21.59
CA TYR A 282 1.41 45.99 20.40
C TYR A 282 1.28 47.24 19.53
N ARG A 283 1.15 48.42 20.15
CA ARG A 283 1.08 49.70 19.43
C ARG A 283 2.39 50.01 18.69
N GLU A 284 3.54 49.82 19.33
CA GLU A 284 4.85 50.08 18.71
C GLU A 284 5.13 49.09 17.57
N LEU A 285 4.83 47.81 17.79
CA LEU A 285 4.95 46.77 16.77
C LEU A 285 4.08 47.09 15.54
N ALA A 286 2.84 47.53 15.75
CA ALA A 286 1.95 47.95 14.66
C ALA A 286 2.47 49.17 13.91
N THR A 287 3.03 50.15 14.64
CA THR A 287 3.59 51.37 14.06
C THR A 287 4.78 51.06 13.15
N GLU A 288 5.71 50.23 13.60
CA GLU A 288 6.86 49.83 12.78
C GLU A 288 6.45 48.94 11.61
N THR A 289 5.47 48.05 11.81
CA THR A 289 4.87 47.26 10.73
C THR A 289 4.31 48.17 9.63
N ASP A 290 3.54 49.20 9.99
CA ASP A 290 2.97 50.17 9.03
C ASP A 290 4.03 50.95 8.28
N ARG A 291 5.09 51.35 8.99
CA ARG A 291 6.23 52.07 8.40
C ARG A 291 6.95 51.23 7.35
N ILE A 292 7.22 49.96 7.64
CA ILE A 292 7.87 49.04 6.70
C ILE A 292 6.95 48.73 5.52
N ALA A 293 5.66 48.48 5.79
CA ALA A 293 4.67 48.20 4.74
C ALA A 293 4.51 49.39 3.77
N ALA A 294 4.58 50.64 4.27
CA ALA A 294 4.60 51.83 3.44
C ALA A 294 5.85 51.91 2.55
N LYS A 295 7.04 51.60 3.09
CA LYS A 295 8.28 51.57 2.30
C LYS A 295 8.24 50.52 1.19
N LEU A 296 7.75 49.31 1.49
CA LEU A 296 7.59 48.25 0.49
C LEU A 296 6.62 48.66 -0.63
N ARG A 297 5.54 49.39 -0.29
CA ARG A 297 4.63 49.96 -1.30
C ARG A 297 5.30 51.02 -2.17
N GLY A 298 6.08 51.92 -1.55
CA GLY A 298 6.86 52.93 -2.28
C GLY A 298 7.87 52.30 -3.25
N ALA A 299 8.43 51.13 -2.90
CA ALA A 299 9.33 50.35 -3.74
C ALA A 299 8.62 49.52 -4.83
N GLY A 300 7.30 49.66 -5.01
CA GLY A 300 6.55 48.98 -6.07
C GLY A 300 6.20 47.52 -5.78
N VAL A 301 6.40 47.02 -4.55
CA VAL A 301 5.97 45.65 -4.19
C VAL A 301 4.46 45.56 -4.38
N GLY A 302 4.01 44.58 -5.17
CA GLY A 302 2.62 44.30 -5.51
C GLY A 302 1.96 43.24 -4.61
N ARG A 303 0.67 42.96 -4.83
CA ARG A 303 0.01 41.77 -4.25
C ARG A 303 0.61 40.52 -4.87
N GLY A 304 0.89 39.49 -4.06
CA GLY A 304 1.62 38.31 -4.56
C GLY A 304 3.06 38.62 -4.97
N GLY A 305 3.55 39.83 -4.67
CA GLY A 305 4.95 40.19 -4.83
C GLY A 305 5.82 39.38 -3.87
N ARG A 306 7.05 39.12 -4.30
CA ARG A 306 8.03 38.40 -3.48
C ARG A 306 8.92 39.41 -2.78
N VAL A 307 9.10 39.25 -1.47
CA VAL A 307 10.01 40.05 -0.65
C VAL A 307 10.95 39.09 0.06
N GLY A 308 12.25 39.24 -0.18
CA GLY A 308 13.28 38.51 0.57
C GLY A 308 13.53 39.17 1.91
N LEU A 309 13.59 38.38 2.99
CA LEU A 309 13.93 38.85 4.32
C LEU A 309 15.28 38.25 4.73
N ALA A 310 16.33 39.08 4.74
CA ALA A 310 17.67 38.72 5.22
C ALA A 310 17.95 39.50 6.50
N LEU A 311 17.35 39.07 7.60
CA LEU A 311 17.45 39.70 8.91
C LEU A 311 17.87 38.66 9.95
N LEU A 312 18.67 39.08 10.92
CA LEU A 312 18.93 38.29 12.12
C LEU A 312 17.66 38.20 12.99
N ARG A 313 17.63 37.27 13.95
CA ARG A 313 16.57 37.18 14.97
C ARG A 313 16.68 38.33 15.97
N ASP A 314 16.25 39.50 15.55
CA ASP A 314 16.21 40.73 16.34
C ASP A 314 14.79 41.35 16.32
N LYS A 315 14.57 42.42 17.08
CA LYS A 315 13.27 43.10 17.24
C LYS A 315 12.60 43.51 15.93
N TRP A 316 13.37 43.65 14.85
CA TRP A 316 12.90 44.04 13.52
C TRP A 316 12.29 42.91 12.70
N LEU A 317 12.53 41.64 13.07
CA LEU A 317 12.09 40.49 12.28
C LEU A 317 10.55 40.40 12.22
N LEU A 318 9.86 40.46 13.37
CA LEU A 318 8.39 40.40 13.39
C LEU A 318 7.71 41.59 12.70
N PRO A 319 8.09 42.86 12.93
CA PRO A 319 7.54 43.99 12.16
C PRO A 319 7.73 43.80 10.65
N SER A 320 8.88 43.26 10.23
CA SER A 320 9.16 43.00 8.80
C SER A 320 8.29 41.89 8.23
N LEU A 321 8.12 40.76 8.93
CA LEU A 321 7.24 39.67 8.53
C LEU A 321 5.78 40.13 8.43
N LEU A 322 5.30 40.81 9.47
CA LEU A 322 3.94 41.38 9.50
C LEU A 322 3.74 42.39 8.37
N ALA A 323 4.74 43.20 8.03
CA ALA A 323 4.65 44.18 6.95
C ALA A 323 4.57 43.53 5.56
N VAL A 324 5.23 42.37 5.38
CA VAL A 324 5.16 41.58 4.13
C VAL A 324 3.76 40.98 3.94
N ILE A 325 3.15 40.48 5.02
CA ILE A 325 1.81 39.87 4.96
C ILE A 325 0.67 40.86 5.17
N ALA A 326 0.96 42.10 5.61
CA ALA A 326 -0.02 43.15 5.92
C ALA A 326 -1.06 43.28 4.80
N ASP A 327 -2.32 43.03 5.18
CA ASP A 327 -3.44 42.85 4.27
C ASP A 327 -3.53 43.96 3.21
N ARG A 328 -3.43 43.53 1.96
CA ARG A 328 -3.99 44.25 0.83
C ARG A 328 -5.36 43.61 0.65
N ARG A 329 -6.45 44.22 1.12
CA ARG A 329 -7.81 43.63 1.04
C ARG A 329 -8.11 43.02 -0.32
N ARG A 330 -8.26 41.68 -0.43
CA ARG A 330 -9.11 41.16 -1.53
C ARG A 330 -10.50 41.60 -1.10
N ARG A 331 -11.23 42.36 -1.93
CA ARG A 331 -12.67 42.07 -1.97
C ARG A 331 -12.73 40.64 -2.50
N CYS A 332 -12.83 39.67 -1.61
CA CYS A 332 -13.17 38.31 -2.00
C CYS A 332 -14.51 38.42 -2.72
N ARG A 333 -14.49 38.41 -4.06
CA ARG A 333 -15.67 37.98 -4.79
C ARG A 333 -15.87 36.52 -4.37
N PRO A 334 -17.08 36.12 -3.95
CA PRO A 334 -17.34 34.73 -3.63
C PRO A 334 -16.91 33.88 -4.83
N ARG A 335 -16.10 32.85 -4.58
CA ARG A 335 -15.79 31.85 -5.59
C ARG A 335 -17.12 31.28 -6.05
N ARG A 336 -17.55 31.59 -7.28
CA ARG A 336 -18.59 30.81 -7.94
C ARG A 336 -18.06 29.39 -8.00
N ASN A 337 -18.71 28.48 -7.29
CA ASN A 337 -18.46 27.05 -7.39
C ASN A 337 -18.68 26.62 -8.85
N HIS A 338 -17.59 26.45 -9.60
CA HIS A 338 -17.59 25.69 -10.84
C HIS A 338 -17.54 24.19 -10.50
N ARG A 339 -18.60 23.69 -9.86
CA ARG A 339 -18.93 22.26 -9.79
C ARG A 339 -20.45 22.13 -9.84
N GLN A 340 -20.98 22.39 -11.02
CA GLN A 340 -22.26 21.88 -11.53
C GLN A 340 -22.41 22.45 -12.95
N ARG A 341 -21.76 21.82 -13.93
CA ARG A 341 -22.25 21.84 -15.31
C ARG A 341 -23.03 20.53 -15.47
N PRO A 342 -24.34 20.56 -15.76
CA PRO A 342 -25.03 19.36 -16.20
C PRO A 342 -24.49 18.98 -17.59
N CYS A 343 -24.15 17.71 -17.77
CA CYS A 343 -23.86 17.14 -19.08
C CYS A 343 -25.10 17.32 -19.97
N ALA A 344 -25.02 18.25 -20.92
CA ALA A 344 -25.91 18.26 -22.07
C ALA A 344 -25.38 17.24 -23.08
N ARG A 345 -26.17 16.20 -23.32
CA ARG A 345 -26.07 15.32 -24.51
C ARG A 345 -26.38 16.14 -25.77
N PRO A 346 -25.83 15.72 -26.92
CA PRO A 346 -26.68 15.08 -27.93
C PRO A 346 -26.55 13.56 -27.91
#